data_AF-A0ABD7UX71-F1
#
_entry.id   AF-A0ABD7UX71-F1
#
_cell.length_a   1.000
_cell.length_b   1.000
_cell.length_c   1.000
_cell.angle_alpha   90.00
_cell.angle_beta   90.00
_cell.angle_gamma   90.00
#
_symmetry.space_group_name_H-M   'P 1'
#
loop_
_entity.id
_entity.type
_entity.pdbx_description
1 polymer ?
#
loop_
_entity_poly.entity_id
_entity_poly.type
_entity_poly.pdbx_seq_one_letter_code
_entity_poly.pdbx_strand_id
1 'polypeptide(L)'
;MDFRLLVPAVVVWASTICGLVAPLGVTIGLAAASGTVAVVLGIACARGRMPWDIVGLGIIATGLACACAASMAIRQDARVDHPLAHLSGKQTVVMTLRGDPTPTGPARQGRIRVRVDVEQIGRYPVSSASAELRGSAQAWSGLLPGQRVTAVVRVRPPPDRSLLVASLTAQAPKPVGGPPAYQHAAGAIRQRLHLVAARALGPEAAGLLPGLVLGDESGLDEDLRDDFRAAGLSHLTAVSGANFAIVCGAALLLVRSIGVGPRSSAVIGLVVIAGFTMLVRPTPSVVRAALMGGVGVMALFASRRAQSFPALGAAVIGGLLWWPELALQPGFALSVAATCGIVLWAPRIRDRLRRWRCPAGLAEAVAMAVTAQIVTAPILVLVTGRISVVGVVANLLVAPVVAVISVLGTVAALIGAIGPPDGVCAGIAELLVRALGPELSWMVWCARTLGGVGWASVDVPWPG
;
A
#
# COMPACT_ATOMS: atom_id res chain seq x y z
N MET A 1 -26.09 8.83 1.95
CA MET A 1 -24.62 8.69 1.95
C MET A 1 -24.06 10.02 2.43
N ASP A 2 -23.18 10.03 3.43
CA ASP A 2 -22.54 11.27 3.89
C ASP A 2 -21.32 11.58 2.99
N PHE A 3 -21.38 12.69 2.24
CA PHE A 3 -20.32 13.13 1.33
C PHE A 3 -19.42 14.21 1.94
N ARG A 4 -19.66 14.61 3.20
CA ARG A 4 -18.99 15.77 3.81
C ARG A 4 -17.46 15.63 3.78
N LEU A 5 -16.89 14.45 4.05
CA LEU A 5 -15.43 14.29 4.05
C LEU A 5 -14.78 14.10 2.66
N LEU A 6 -15.58 13.98 1.60
CA LEU A 6 -15.05 13.76 0.24
C LEU A 6 -14.44 15.06 -0.34
N VAL A 7 -15.11 16.20 -0.14
CA VAL A 7 -14.61 17.50 -0.61
C VAL A 7 -13.27 17.87 0.05
N PRO A 8 -13.12 17.82 1.40
CA PRO A 8 -11.83 18.05 2.05
C PRO A 8 -10.74 17.09 1.57
N ALA A 9 -11.07 15.81 1.35
CA ALA A 9 -10.09 14.83 0.88
C ALA A 9 -9.58 15.16 -0.54
N VAL A 10 -10.45 15.56 -1.46
CA VAL A 10 -10.07 15.98 -2.82
C VAL A 10 -9.23 17.25 -2.78
N VAL A 11 -9.63 18.25 -1.97
CA VAL A 11 -8.87 19.49 -1.82
C VAL A 11 -7.48 19.22 -1.22
N VAL A 12 -7.40 18.40 -0.17
CA VAL A 12 -6.13 17.98 0.43
C VAL A 12 -5.25 17.26 -0.60
N TRP A 13 -5.82 16.36 -1.39
CA TRP A 13 -5.07 15.65 -2.43
C TRP A 13 -4.56 16.59 -3.52
N ALA A 14 -5.41 17.48 -4.05
CA ALA A 14 -5.00 18.48 -5.02
C ALA A 14 -3.90 19.40 -4.47
N SER A 15 -4.07 19.90 -3.24
CA SER A 15 -3.06 20.74 -2.57
C SER A 15 -1.74 20.01 -2.37
N THR A 16 -1.78 18.70 -2.08
CA THR A 16 -0.59 17.85 -1.94
C THR A 16 0.11 17.67 -3.28
N ILE A 17 -0.63 17.42 -4.38
CA ILE A 17 -0.06 17.31 -5.73
C ILE A 17 0.57 18.64 -6.16
N CYS A 18 -0.14 19.76 -6.00
CA CYS A 18 0.40 21.09 -6.26
C CYS A 18 1.66 21.32 -5.41
N GLY A 19 1.62 20.92 -4.14
CA GLY A 19 2.74 20.94 -3.22
C GLY A 19 3.97 20.15 -3.70
N LEU A 20 3.79 19.05 -4.42
CA LEU A 20 4.88 18.20 -4.89
C LEU A 20 5.47 18.65 -6.24
N VAL A 21 4.63 19.24 -7.09
CA VAL A 21 4.99 19.59 -8.47
C VAL A 21 5.38 21.06 -8.61
N ALA A 22 4.82 21.96 -7.79
CA ALA A 22 5.05 23.39 -7.90
C ALA A 22 6.29 23.85 -7.10
N PRO A 23 6.93 24.97 -7.51
CA PRO A 23 8.01 25.59 -6.76
C PRO A 23 7.57 26.05 -5.36
N LEU A 24 8.53 26.17 -4.44
CA LEU A 24 8.30 26.59 -3.05
C LEU A 24 7.46 27.89 -2.93
N GLY A 25 7.71 28.87 -3.79
CA GLY A 25 6.93 30.13 -3.79
C GLY A 25 5.44 29.92 -4.06
N VAL A 26 5.10 28.98 -4.95
CA VAL A 26 3.69 28.66 -5.28
C VAL A 26 3.04 27.87 -4.14
N THR A 27 3.76 26.99 -3.46
CA THR A 27 3.23 26.20 -2.34
C THR A 27 2.96 27.07 -1.12
N ILE A 28 3.84 28.02 -0.82
CA ILE A 28 3.63 29.06 0.20
C ILE A 28 2.42 29.94 -0.17
N GLY A 29 2.32 30.38 -1.42
CA GLY A 29 1.18 31.15 -1.91
C GLY A 29 -0.16 30.41 -1.76
N LEU A 30 -0.17 29.11 -2.06
CA LEU A 30 -1.34 28.25 -1.89
C LEU A 30 -1.73 28.09 -0.42
N ALA A 31 -0.75 27.95 0.48
CA ALA A 31 -0.98 27.90 1.92
C ALA A 31 -1.61 29.21 2.42
N ALA A 32 -1.04 30.36 2.05
CA ALA A 32 -1.55 31.68 2.42
C ALA A 32 -2.96 31.93 1.87
N ALA A 33 -3.23 31.60 0.60
CA ALA A 33 -4.55 31.74 0.00
C ALA A 33 -5.59 30.85 0.69
N SER A 34 -5.27 29.58 0.94
CA SER A 34 -6.17 28.64 1.62
C SER A 34 -6.46 29.06 3.06
N GLY A 35 -5.44 29.53 3.80
CA GLY A 35 -5.60 30.08 5.14
C GLY A 35 -6.46 31.33 5.17
N THR A 36 -6.29 32.23 4.20
CA THR A 36 -7.11 33.45 4.07
C THR A 36 -8.58 33.11 3.84
N VAL A 37 -8.87 32.15 2.96
CA VAL A 37 -10.25 31.68 2.73
C VAL A 37 -10.85 31.06 4.00
N ALA A 38 -10.08 30.24 4.72
CA ALA A 38 -10.54 29.65 5.99
C ALA A 38 -10.90 30.73 7.03
N VAL A 39 -10.06 31.76 7.16
CA VAL A 39 -10.28 32.88 8.08
C VAL A 39 -11.51 33.71 7.67
N VAL A 40 -11.67 34.03 6.38
CA VAL A 40 -12.83 34.78 5.88
C VAL A 40 -14.13 34.03 6.13
N LEU A 41 -14.15 32.73 5.86
CA LEU A 41 -15.29 31.86 6.15
C LEU A 41 -15.59 31.79 7.67
N GLY A 42 -14.54 31.67 8.50
CA GLY A 42 -14.66 31.70 9.96
C GLY A 42 -15.29 33.00 10.47
N ILE A 43 -14.84 34.15 9.97
CA ILE A 43 -15.37 35.48 10.33
C ILE A 43 -16.82 35.63 9.85
N ALA A 44 -17.15 35.19 8.63
CA ALA A 44 -18.51 35.24 8.11
C ALA A 44 -19.49 34.42 8.95
N CYS A 45 -19.04 33.26 9.43
CA CYS A 45 -19.83 32.43 10.33
C CYS A 45 -19.97 33.04 11.74
N ALA A 46 -18.88 33.56 12.31
CA ALA A 46 -18.89 34.22 13.62
C ALA A 46 -19.79 35.46 13.66
N ARG A 47 -19.92 36.15 12.52
CA ARG A 47 -20.83 37.30 12.33
C ARG A 47 -22.28 36.91 12.01
N GLY A 48 -22.63 35.63 12.05
CA GLY A 48 -23.99 35.13 11.78
C GLY A 48 -24.48 35.33 10.35
N ARG A 49 -23.59 35.67 9.40
CA ARG A 49 -23.97 35.93 7.99
C ARG A 49 -24.24 34.67 7.19
N MET A 50 -23.75 33.53 7.67
CA MET A 50 -23.92 32.23 7.02
C MET A 50 -24.06 31.11 8.06
N PRO A 51 -24.91 30.10 7.81
CA PRO A 51 -25.10 28.98 8.73
C PRO A 51 -23.89 28.03 8.72
N TRP A 52 -23.59 27.45 9.89
CA TRP A 52 -22.46 26.51 10.08
C TRP A 52 -22.52 25.30 9.14
N ASP A 53 -23.72 24.85 8.75
CA ASP A 53 -23.88 23.71 7.86
C ASP A 53 -23.32 23.93 6.46
N ILE A 54 -23.25 25.18 5.99
CA ILE A 54 -22.67 25.57 4.70
C ILE A 54 -21.18 25.88 4.86
N VAL A 55 -20.82 26.59 5.93
CA VAL A 55 -19.47 27.16 6.09
C VAL A 55 -18.49 26.19 6.75
N GLY A 56 -18.96 25.36 7.69
CA GLY A 56 -18.12 24.45 8.47
C GLY A 56 -17.33 23.48 7.59
N LEU A 57 -17.94 23.01 6.50
CA LEU A 57 -17.25 22.16 5.54
C LEU A 57 -16.15 22.91 4.78
N GLY A 58 -16.42 24.16 4.36
CA GLY A 58 -15.46 25.02 3.70
C GLY A 58 -14.26 25.34 4.59
N ILE A 59 -14.50 25.66 5.87
CA ILE A 59 -13.44 25.92 6.87
C ILE A 59 -12.58 24.67 7.06
N ILE A 60 -13.19 23.49 7.23
CA ILE A 60 -12.44 22.24 7.42
C ILE A 60 -11.60 21.91 6.17
N ALA A 61 -12.20 22.02 4.98
CA ALA A 61 -11.50 21.74 3.73
C ALA A 61 -10.31 22.68 3.50
N THR A 62 -10.52 23.99 3.65
CA THR A 62 -9.49 25.01 3.41
C THR A 62 -8.44 25.06 4.51
N GLY A 63 -8.83 24.81 5.77
CA GLY A 63 -7.91 24.66 6.90
C GLY A 63 -7.00 23.44 6.75
N LEU A 64 -7.55 22.28 6.35
CA LEU A 64 -6.74 21.09 6.06
C LEU A 64 -5.82 21.30 4.85
N ALA A 65 -6.30 21.97 3.81
CA ALA A 65 -5.49 22.33 2.64
C ALA A 65 -4.32 23.25 3.03
N CYS A 66 -4.58 24.26 3.86
CA CYS A 66 -3.55 25.17 4.40
C CYS A 66 -2.51 24.40 5.21
N ALA A 67 -2.93 23.50 6.11
CA ALA A 67 -2.03 22.67 6.89
C ALA A 67 -1.17 21.74 6.02
N CYS A 68 -1.77 21.15 4.97
CA CYS A 68 -1.04 20.31 4.03
C CYS A 68 -0.03 21.12 3.20
N ALA A 69 -0.44 22.26 2.66
CA ALA A 69 0.43 23.13 1.87
C ALA A 69 1.58 23.69 2.72
N ALA A 70 1.32 24.10 3.97
CA ALA A 70 2.35 24.56 4.90
C ALA A 70 3.32 23.42 5.28
N SER A 71 2.81 22.23 5.61
CA SER A 71 3.65 21.05 5.85
C SER A 71 4.51 20.72 4.63
N MET A 72 3.97 20.87 3.41
CA MET A 72 4.74 20.63 2.19
C MET A 72 5.83 21.68 1.98
N ALA A 73 5.51 22.96 2.18
CA ALA A 73 6.48 24.05 2.09
C ALA A 73 7.66 23.81 3.05
N ILE A 74 7.39 23.42 4.30
CA ILE A 74 8.44 23.07 5.28
C ILE A 74 9.30 21.91 4.79
N ARG A 75 8.69 20.86 4.21
CA ARG A 75 9.43 19.70 3.67
C ARG A 75 10.25 20.05 2.42
N GLN A 76 9.73 20.94 1.57
CA GLN A 76 10.44 21.43 0.38
C GLN A 76 11.63 22.30 0.76
N ASP A 77 11.45 23.20 1.72
CA ASP A 77 12.50 24.07 2.27
C ASP A 77 13.63 23.23 2.89
N ALA A 78 13.28 22.26 3.74
CA ALA A 78 14.22 21.31 4.32
C ALA A 78 14.97 20.46 3.27
N ARG A 79 14.40 20.26 2.07
CA ARG A 79 15.05 19.57 0.94
C ARG A 79 16.04 20.48 0.22
N VAL A 80 15.66 21.73 -0.05
CA VAL A 80 16.49 22.71 -0.78
C VAL A 80 17.75 23.03 0.02
N ASP A 81 17.62 23.18 1.34
CA ASP A 81 18.74 23.50 2.23
C ASP A 81 19.53 22.26 2.68
N HIS A 82 19.14 21.06 2.26
CA HIS A 82 19.80 19.84 2.72
C HIS A 82 21.22 19.72 2.14
N PRO A 83 22.27 19.45 2.95
CA PRO A 83 23.65 19.38 2.48
C PRO A 83 23.88 18.38 1.33
N LEU A 84 23.17 17.24 1.33
CA LEU A 84 23.24 16.25 0.23
C LEU A 84 22.84 16.81 -1.13
N ALA A 85 21.95 17.80 -1.20
CA ALA A 85 21.50 18.34 -2.49
C ALA A 85 22.62 19.08 -3.22
N HIS A 86 23.56 19.65 -2.47
CA HIS A 86 24.67 20.46 -2.97
C HIS A 86 25.99 19.66 -3.10
N LEU A 87 26.01 18.42 -2.60
CA LEU A 87 27.18 17.55 -2.66
C LEU A 87 27.24 16.79 -3.99
N SER A 88 28.40 16.82 -4.63
CA SER A 88 28.70 16.02 -5.82
C SER A 88 29.88 15.07 -5.54
N GLY A 89 29.83 13.85 -6.08
CA GLY A 89 30.91 12.88 -5.96
C GLY A 89 30.63 11.69 -5.03
N LYS A 90 31.70 11.00 -4.61
CA LYS A 90 31.64 9.82 -3.72
C LYS A 90 31.64 10.31 -2.27
N GLN A 91 30.62 9.94 -1.51
CA GLN A 91 30.49 10.24 -0.09
C GLN A 91 30.23 8.97 0.70
N THR A 92 30.73 8.88 1.92
CA THR A 92 30.34 7.81 2.85
C THR A 92 29.12 8.29 3.60
N VAL A 93 28.04 7.52 3.55
CA VAL A 93 26.76 7.93 4.14
C VAL A 93 26.23 6.82 5.04
N VAL A 94 25.77 7.21 6.23
CA VAL A 94 25.00 6.34 7.12
C VAL A 94 23.52 6.59 6.84
N MET A 95 22.81 5.52 6.58
CA MET A 95 21.41 5.58 6.18
C MET A 95 20.62 4.41 6.75
N THR A 96 19.32 4.59 6.87
CA THR A 96 18.38 3.57 7.36
C THR A 96 17.46 3.15 6.21
N LEU A 97 17.26 1.85 5.96
CA LEU A 97 16.37 1.42 4.88
C LEU A 97 14.90 1.64 5.29
N ARG A 98 14.09 2.21 4.40
CA ARG A 98 12.65 2.44 4.63
C ARG A 98 11.77 1.28 4.17
N GLY A 99 12.27 0.42 3.29
CA GLY A 99 11.51 -0.67 2.68
C GLY A 99 12.40 -1.67 1.96
N ASP A 100 11.77 -2.65 1.30
CA ASP A 100 12.48 -3.68 0.54
C ASP A 100 13.21 -3.14 -0.69
N PRO A 101 14.35 -3.76 -1.05
CA PRO A 101 14.92 -3.62 -2.37
C PRO A 101 13.97 -4.09 -3.47
N THR A 102 13.44 -3.13 -4.22
CA THR A 102 12.68 -3.43 -5.43
C THR A 102 13.63 -3.60 -6.62
N PRO A 103 13.58 -4.73 -7.37
CA PRO A 103 14.42 -4.88 -8.55
C PRO A 103 14.10 -3.81 -9.59
N THR A 104 15.12 -3.28 -10.26
CA THR A 104 14.99 -2.22 -11.26
C THR A 104 15.53 -2.72 -12.60
N GLY A 105 14.63 -2.87 -13.58
CA GLY A 105 14.96 -3.37 -14.93
C GLY A 105 14.83 -4.90 -15.07
N PRO A 106 15.08 -5.46 -16.27
CA PRO A 106 15.05 -6.90 -16.50
C PRO A 106 16.06 -7.59 -15.58
N ALA A 107 15.67 -8.74 -15.00
CA ALA A 107 16.39 -9.45 -13.93
C ALA A 107 17.91 -9.62 -14.16
N ARG A 108 18.35 -9.66 -15.42
CA ARG A 108 19.76 -9.77 -15.83
C ARG A 108 20.66 -8.60 -15.42
N GLN A 109 20.14 -7.40 -15.13
CA GLN A 109 20.98 -6.28 -14.68
C GLN A 109 21.21 -6.24 -13.16
N GLY A 110 20.50 -7.05 -12.37
CA GLY A 110 20.76 -7.21 -10.93
C GLY A 110 20.86 -5.89 -10.16
N ARG A 111 20.06 -4.88 -10.52
CA ARG A 111 20.01 -3.60 -9.79
C ARG A 111 18.75 -3.53 -8.97
N ILE A 112 18.86 -2.91 -7.80
CA ILE A 112 17.74 -2.67 -6.89
C ILE A 112 17.55 -1.17 -6.66
N ARG A 113 16.33 -0.81 -6.29
CA ARG A 113 15.91 0.49 -5.81
C ARG A 113 15.35 0.35 -4.40
N VAL A 114 15.92 1.10 -3.47
CA VAL A 114 15.45 1.19 -2.08
C VAL A 114 15.31 2.65 -1.69
N ARG A 115 14.26 3.01 -0.95
CA ARG A 115 14.23 4.29 -0.25
C ARG A 115 15.04 4.18 1.04
N VAL A 116 15.88 5.17 1.27
CA VAL A 116 16.71 5.26 2.47
C VAL A 116 16.54 6.63 3.10
N ASP A 117 16.58 6.69 4.43
CA ASP A 117 16.69 7.94 5.15
C ASP A 117 18.16 8.15 5.51
N VAL A 118 18.74 9.25 5.03
CA VAL A 118 20.12 9.61 5.31
C VAL A 118 20.19 10.36 6.63
N GLU A 119 21.00 9.85 7.56
CA GLU A 119 21.17 10.42 8.91
C GLU A 119 22.55 11.04 9.10
N GLN A 120 23.56 10.60 8.34
CA GLN A 120 24.94 11.08 8.51
C GLN A 120 25.68 11.08 7.19
N ILE A 121 26.48 12.14 6.95
CA ILE A 121 27.38 12.26 5.80
C ILE A 121 28.80 12.39 6.32
N GLY A 122 29.65 11.41 6.00
CA GLY A 122 30.98 11.30 6.55
C GLY A 122 30.94 11.20 8.06
N ARG A 123 31.43 12.24 8.75
CA ARG A 123 31.39 12.35 10.22
C ARG A 123 30.25 13.23 10.74
N TYR A 124 29.58 13.99 9.88
CA TYR A 124 28.62 15.00 10.30
C TYR A 124 27.19 14.44 10.29
N PRO A 125 26.45 14.52 11.42
CA PRO A 125 25.03 14.19 11.43
C PRO A 125 24.27 15.23 10.60
N VAL A 126 23.25 14.78 9.87
CA VAL A 126 22.36 15.63 9.07
C VAL A 126 20.90 15.37 9.45
N SER A 127 20.02 16.30 9.10
CA SER A 127 18.58 16.07 9.24
C SER A 127 18.17 14.87 8.39
N SER A 128 17.30 14.02 8.93
CA SER A 128 16.87 12.80 8.23
C SER A 128 16.22 13.16 6.90
N ALA A 129 16.84 12.76 5.79
CA ALA A 129 16.40 13.07 4.44
C ALA A 129 16.18 11.79 3.62
N SER A 130 15.00 11.66 3.00
CA SER A 130 14.71 10.53 2.14
C SER A 130 15.43 10.64 0.79
N ALA A 131 16.09 9.57 0.39
CA ALA A 131 16.82 9.43 -0.87
C ALA A 131 16.50 8.10 -1.56
N GLU A 132 16.59 8.06 -2.88
CA GLU A 132 16.47 6.82 -3.65
C GLU A 132 17.85 6.20 -3.87
N LEU A 133 18.09 5.03 -3.29
CA LEU A 133 19.33 4.28 -3.44
C LEU A 133 19.22 3.23 -4.55
N ARG A 134 20.21 3.22 -5.45
CA ARG A 134 20.41 2.22 -6.50
C ARG A 134 21.69 1.45 -6.24
N GLY A 135 21.57 0.14 -6.05
CA GLY A 135 22.68 -0.77 -5.72
C GLY A 135 22.61 -2.06 -6.50
N SER A 136 23.61 -2.94 -6.31
CA SER A 136 23.55 -4.32 -6.81
C SER A 136 22.64 -5.18 -5.93
N ALA A 137 21.82 -6.02 -6.55
CA ALA A 137 20.89 -6.91 -5.87
C ALA A 137 21.61 -7.84 -4.89
N GLN A 138 22.73 -8.42 -5.33
CA GLN A 138 23.51 -9.37 -4.53
C GLN A 138 24.04 -8.77 -3.22
N ALA A 139 24.44 -7.50 -3.22
CA ALA A 139 25.03 -6.88 -2.03
C ALA A 139 23.98 -6.36 -1.03
N TRP A 140 22.74 -6.19 -1.46
CA TRP A 140 21.70 -5.49 -0.70
C TRP A 140 20.46 -6.34 -0.39
N SER A 141 20.33 -7.54 -0.98
CA SER A 141 19.16 -8.42 -0.82
C SER A 141 18.95 -8.98 0.59
N GLY A 142 19.99 -9.03 1.42
CA GLY A 142 19.92 -9.58 2.79
C GLY A 142 19.53 -8.58 3.88
N LEU A 143 19.29 -7.32 3.54
CA LEU A 143 19.02 -6.26 4.51
C LEU A 143 17.53 -6.15 4.83
N LEU A 144 17.21 -6.00 6.11
CA LEU A 144 15.84 -5.75 6.58
C LEU A 144 15.60 -4.24 6.78
N PRO A 145 14.37 -3.72 6.58
CA PRO A 145 14.07 -2.29 6.53
C PRO A 145 14.75 -1.43 7.58
N GLY A 146 14.31 -1.21 8.80
CA GLY A 146 14.92 -0.25 9.74
C GLY A 146 16.36 -0.53 10.19
N GLN A 147 17.11 -1.40 9.52
CA GLN A 147 18.53 -1.59 9.70
C GLN A 147 19.32 -0.35 9.24
N ARG A 148 20.32 0.02 10.03
CA ARG A 148 21.25 1.10 9.71
C ARG A 148 22.42 0.54 8.93
N VAL A 149 22.77 1.16 7.82
CA VAL A 149 23.87 0.74 6.95
C VAL A 149 24.76 1.91 6.59
N THR A 150 26.06 1.66 6.50
CA THR A 150 27.03 2.58 5.92
C THR A 150 27.39 2.12 4.53
N ALA A 151 27.27 2.99 3.54
CA ALA A 151 27.69 2.70 2.18
C ALA A 151 28.40 3.92 1.57
N VAL A 152 29.35 3.64 0.68
CA VAL A 152 29.90 4.68 -0.19
C VAL A 152 28.91 4.89 -1.32
N VAL A 153 28.35 6.10 -1.37
CA VAL A 153 27.33 6.50 -2.34
C VAL A 153 27.88 7.56 -3.29
N ARG A 154 27.49 7.46 -4.55
CA ARG A 154 27.64 8.54 -5.52
C ARG A 154 26.33 9.30 -5.59
N VAL A 155 26.38 10.58 -5.20
CA VAL A 155 25.21 11.45 -5.21
C VAL A 155 24.93 11.90 -6.65
N ARG A 156 23.67 11.79 -7.07
CA ARG A 156 23.12 12.33 -8.31
C ARG A 156 21.91 13.20 -7.98
N PRO A 157 21.62 14.22 -8.80
CA PRO A 157 20.40 14.98 -8.66
C PRO A 157 19.18 14.03 -8.67
N PRO A 158 18.18 14.27 -7.78
CA PRO A 158 16.98 13.45 -7.72
C PRO A 158 16.18 13.56 -9.03
N PRO A 159 15.38 12.55 -9.38
CA PRO A 159 14.44 12.67 -10.48
C PRO A 159 13.46 13.84 -10.25
N ASP A 160 13.09 14.53 -11.33
CA ASP A 160 12.14 15.65 -11.29
C ASP A 160 10.83 15.24 -10.59
N ARG A 161 10.27 16.16 -9.77
CA ARG A 161 8.96 16.01 -9.09
C ARG A 161 8.91 14.94 -7.98
N SER A 162 9.93 14.87 -7.12
CA SER A 162 9.93 14.05 -5.89
C SER A 162 10.39 14.86 -4.66
N LEU A 163 9.97 14.45 -3.45
CA LEU A 163 10.52 15.00 -2.18
C LEU A 163 11.89 14.41 -1.83
N LEU A 164 12.44 13.58 -2.72
CA LEU A 164 13.75 12.97 -2.52
C LEU A 164 14.84 14.04 -2.61
N VAL A 165 15.76 13.99 -1.65
CA VAL A 165 16.89 14.93 -1.61
C VAL A 165 17.92 14.57 -2.67
N ALA A 166 18.13 13.28 -2.95
CA ALA A 166 19.05 12.83 -3.99
C ALA A 166 18.72 11.41 -4.51
N SER A 167 19.28 11.07 -5.67
CA SER A 167 19.44 9.69 -6.10
C SER A 167 20.87 9.23 -5.79
N LEU A 168 21.02 8.14 -5.06
CA LEU A 168 22.29 7.61 -4.59
C LEU A 168 22.62 6.34 -5.39
N THR A 169 23.81 6.25 -5.98
CA THR A 169 24.33 4.95 -6.46
C THR A 169 25.31 4.40 -5.44
N ALA A 170 24.97 3.29 -4.80
CA ALA A 170 25.69 2.77 -3.66
C ALA A 170 26.52 1.53 -3.98
N GLN A 171 27.70 1.46 -3.38
CA GLN A 171 28.51 0.24 -3.32
C GLN A 171 27.92 -0.75 -2.29
N ALA A 172 28.61 -1.87 -2.07
CA ALA A 172 28.18 -2.86 -1.08
C ALA A 172 28.03 -2.23 0.32
N PRO A 173 26.92 -2.47 1.01
CA PRO A 173 26.63 -1.89 2.31
C PRO A 173 27.43 -2.59 3.41
N LYS A 174 27.80 -1.84 4.44
CA LYS A 174 28.29 -2.37 5.72
C LYS A 174 27.24 -2.11 6.79
N PRO A 175 26.62 -3.14 7.40
CA PRO A 175 25.61 -2.94 8.42
C PRO A 175 26.22 -2.33 9.69
N VAL A 176 25.57 -1.30 10.22
CA VAL A 176 25.93 -0.60 11.46
C VAL A 176 24.96 -1.07 12.54
N GLY A 177 25.12 -2.33 12.96
CA GLY A 177 24.24 -2.99 13.92
C GLY A 177 23.17 -3.90 13.30
N GLY A 178 22.41 -4.53 14.20
CA GLY A 178 21.32 -5.42 13.83
C GLY A 178 20.04 -4.67 13.45
N PRO A 179 19.15 -5.27 12.65
CA PRO A 179 17.83 -4.70 12.42
C PRO A 179 17.00 -4.56 13.72
N PRO A 180 15.94 -3.75 13.73
CA PRO A 180 15.06 -3.62 14.88
C PRO A 180 14.37 -4.95 15.24
N ALA A 181 14.10 -5.19 16.53
CA ALA A 181 13.53 -6.45 17.02
C ALA A 181 12.21 -6.84 16.34
N TYR A 182 11.32 -5.87 16.08
CA TYR A 182 10.06 -6.12 15.37
C TYR A 182 10.29 -6.59 13.92
N GLN A 183 11.37 -6.14 13.28
CA GLN A 183 11.73 -6.58 11.93
C GLN A 183 12.47 -7.89 11.91
N HIS A 184 13.23 -8.22 12.95
CA HIS A 184 13.77 -9.57 13.13
C HIS A 184 12.64 -10.58 13.24
N ALA A 185 11.63 -10.29 14.08
CA ALA A 185 10.47 -11.15 14.21
C ALA A 185 9.72 -11.29 12.87
N ALA A 186 9.45 -10.18 12.18
CA ALA A 186 8.80 -10.22 10.86
C ALA A 186 9.63 -10.98 9.81
N GLY A 187 10.94 -10.80 9.80
CA GLY A 187 11.88 -11.52 8.93
C GLY A 187 11.90 -13.02 9.22
N ALA A 188 11.90 -13.40 10.50
CA ALA A 188 11.84 -14.80 10.92
C ALA A 188 10.51 -15.45 10.50
N ILE A 189 9.37 -14.78 10.70
CA ILE A 189 8.05 -15.26 10.25
C ILE A 189 8.06 -15.51 8.73
N ARG A 190 8.58 -14.55 7.95
CA ARG A 190 8.71 -14.69 6.48
C ARG A 190 9.56 -15.89 6.09
N GLN A 191 10.77 -15.98 6.63
CA GLN A 191 11.68 -17.09 6.35
C GLN A 191 11.08 -18.44 6.70
N ARG A 192 10.38 -18.54 7.83
CA ARG A 192 9.71 -19.79 8.22
C ARG A 192 8.54 -20.12 7.29
N LEU A 193 7.74 -19.14 6.86
CA LEU A 193 6.69 -19.39 5.88
C LEU A 193 7.29 -19.91 4.57
N HIS A 194 8.40 -19.34 4.08
CA HIS A 194 9.11 -19.85 2.89
C HIS A 194 9.54 -21.30 3.06
N LEU A 195 10.13 -21.67 4.20
CA LEU A 195 10.54 -23.04 4.48
C LEU A 195 9.36 -24.01 4.54
N VAL A 196 8.28 -23.63 5.24
CA VAL A 196 7.06 -24.44 5.32
C VAL A 196 6.42 -24.60 3.95
N ALA A 197 6.33 -23.52 3.16
CA ALA A 197 5.79 -23.55 1.80
C ALA A 197 6.60 -24.46 0.88
N ALA A 198 7.93 -24.36 0.91
CA ALA A 198 8.82 -25.21 0.10
C ALA A 198 8.74 -26.71 0.45
N ARG A 199 8.44 -27.05 1.72
CA ARG A 199 8.25 -28.45 2.16
C ARG A 199 6.85 -28.99 1.83
N ALA A 200 5.84 -28.11 1.85
CA ALA A 200 4.43 -28.48 1.72
C ALA A 200 3.90 -28.47 0.28
N LEU A 201 4.45 -27.63 -0.59
CA LEU A 201 3.86 -27.30 -1.89
C LEU A 201 4.84 -27.55 -3.05
N GLY A 202 4.29 -27.63 -4.27
CA GLY A 202 5.11 -27.56 -5.49
C GLY A 202 5.76 -26.18 -5.68
N PRO A 203 6.81 -26.08 -6.53
CA PRO A 203 7.67 -24.89 -6.62
C PRO A 203 6.90 -23.59 -6.91
N GLU A 204 5.94 -23.62 -7.83
CA GLU A 204 5.13 -22.46 -8.20
C GLU A 204 4.23 -21.97 -7.04
N ALA A 205 3.53 -22.89 -6.39
CA ALA A 205 2.66 -22.59 -5.26
C ALA A 205 3.46 -22.14 -4.02
N ALA A 206 4.65 -22.73 -3.81
CA ALA A 206 5.57 -22.36 -2.74
C ALA A 206 6.11 -20.93 -2.92
N GLY A 207 6.35 -20.48 -4.15
CA GLY A 207 6.74 -19.11 -4.48
C GLY A 207 5.59 -18.10 -4.37
N LEU A 208 4.36 -18.52 -4.69
CA LEU A 208 3.17 -17.67 -4.68
C LEU A 208 2.65 -17.37 -3.27
N LEU A 209 2.63 -18.37 -2.37
CA LEU A 209 2.02 -18.23 -1.04
C LEU A 209 2.65 -17.08 -0.18
N PRO A 210 3.97 -16.94 -0.07
CA PRO A 210 4.59 -15.81 0.66
C PRO A 210 4.25 -14.45 0.06
N GLY A 211 4.09 -14.37 -1.27
CA GLY A 211 3.62 -13.16 -1.96
C GLY A 211 2.20 -12.78 -1.55
N LEU A 212 1.26 -13.73 -1.61
CA LEU A 212 -0.14 -13.51 -1.28
C LEU A 212 -0.37 -13.11 0.19
N VAL A 213 0.38 -13.72 1.11
CA VAL A 213 0.19 -13.59 2.57
C VAL A 213 1.03 -12.46 3.17
N LEU A 214 2.31 -12.38 2.81
CA LEU A 214 3.30 -11.49 3.44
C LEU A 214 3.83 -10.42 2.49
N GLY A 215 3.47 -10.47 1.20
CA GLY A 215 3.90 -9.50 0.18
C GLY A 215 5.31 -9.73 -0.31
N ASP A 216 5.82 -10.94 -0.09
CA ASP A 216 7.16 -11.32 -0.48
C ASP A 216 7.14 -12.05 -1.83
N GLU A 217 7.29 -11.27 -2.90
CA GLU A 217 7.30 -11.79 -4.28
C GLU A 217 8.67 -12.37 -4.69
N SER A 218 9.64 -12.48 -3.77
CA SER A 218 11.00 -12.93 -4.10
C SER A 218 11.08 -14.37 -4.60
N GLY A 219 10.12 -15.20 -4.23
CA GLY A 219 10.03 -16.61 -4.63
C GLY A 219 9.16 -16.87 -5.86
N LEU A 220 8.48 -15.85 -6.39
CA LEU A 220 7.57 -16.02 -7.53
C LEU A 220 8.37 -16.11 -8.84
N ASP A 221 8.15 -17.19 -9.58
CA ASP A 221 8.73 -17.42 -10.90
C ASP A 221 8.28 -16.33 -11.91
N GLU A 222 9.17 -15.93 -12.82
CA GLU A 222 8.89 -14.79 -13.72
C GLU A 222 7.88 -15.14 -14.81
N ASP A 223 7.87 -16.38 -15.32
CA ASP A 223 6.89 -16.82 -16.31
C ASP A 223 5.49 -16.78 -15.67
N LEU A 224 5.37 -17.31 -14.45
CA LEU A 224 4.12 -17.24 -13.69
C LEU A 224 3.73 -15.79 -13.37
N ARG A 225 4.70 -14.92 -13.06
CA ARG A 225 4.43 -13.50 -12.83
C ARG A 225 3.85 -12.82 -14.08
N ASP A 226 4.36 -13.14 -15.26
CA ASP A 226 3.87 -12.61 -16.52
C ASP A 226 2.47 -13.14 -16.86
N ASP A 227 2.19 -14.41 -16.58
CA ASP A 227 0.84 -14.97 -16.68
C ASP A 227 -0.16 -14.24 -15.77
N PHE A 228 0.22 -13.98 -14.50
CA PHE A 228 -0.59 -13.20 -13.57
C PHE A 228 -0.80 -11.75 -14.05
N ARG A 229 0.21 -11.12 -14.65
CA ARG A 229 0.09 -9.80 -15.26
C ARG A 229 -0.88 -9.81 -16.44
N ALA A 230 -0.76 -10.78 -17.34
CA ALA A 230 -1.63 -10.93 -18.52
C ALA A 230 -3.10 -11.19 -18.12
N ALA A 231 -3.31 -12.06 -17.11
CA ALA A 231 -4.62 -12.36 -16.57
C ALA A 231 -5.24 -11.22 -15.73
N GLY A 232 -4.51 -10.11 -15.49
CA GLY A 232 -5.00 -8.99 -14.67
C GLY A 232 -5.02 -9.28 -13.16
N LEU A 233 -4.29 -10.30 -12.72
CA LEU A 233 -4.19 -10.78 -11.34
C LEU A 233 -2.94 -10.29 -10.60
N SER A 234 -2.11 -9.45 -11.23
CA SER A 234 -0.87 -8.90 -10.63
C SER A 234 -1.08 -8.12 -9.34
N HIS A 235 -2.28 -7.59 -9.10
CA HIS A 235 -2.61 -6.91 -7.85
C HIS A 235 -2.82 -7.87 -6.66
N LEU A 236 -2.87 -9.18 -6.92
CA LEU A 236 -2.96 -10.22 -5.89
C LEU A 236 -1.58 -10.73 -5.46
N THR A 237 -0.59 -10.76 -6.37
CA THR A 237 0.75 -11.28 -6.08
C THR A 237 1.50 -10.43 -5.06
N ALA A 238 1.23 -9.12 -5.05
CA ALA A 238 1.59 -8.21 -3.96
C ALA A 238 0.42 -8.12 -2.98
N VAL A 239 0.67 -8.02 -1.67
CA VAL A 239 -0.44 -7.91 -0.69
C VAL A 239 -1.38 -6.79 -1.07
N SER A 240 -2.58 -7.20 -1.49
CA SER A 240 -3.65 -6.31 -1.85
C SER A 240 -4.28 -5.73 -0.57
N GLY A 241 -4.85 -4.53 -0.67
CA GLY A 241 -5.62 -3.95 0.43
C GLY A 241 -6.83 -4.82 0.82
N ALA A 242 -7.34 -5.64 -0.10
CA ALA A 242 -8.42 -6.59 0.16
C ALA A 242 -7.94 -7.77 1.01
N ASN A 243 -6.79 -8.38 0.69
CA ASN A 243 -6.19 -9.46 1.50
C ASN A 243 -5.95 -8.95 2.92
N PHE A 244 -5.40 -7.74 3.04
CA PHE A 244 -5.21 -7.07 4.33
C PHE A 244 -6.52 -6.90 5.10
N ALA A 245 -7.57 -6.40 4.45
CA ALA A 245 -8.87 -6.21 5.07
C ALA A 245 -9.53 -7.53 5.48
N ILE A 246 -9.38 -8.59 4.68
CA ILE A 246 -9.90 -9.93 4.98
C ILE A 246 -9.23 -10.48 6.23
N VAL A 247 -7.91 -10.44 6.32
CA VAL A 247 -7.15 -10.94 7.47
C VAL A 247 -7.49 -10.16 8.74
N CYS A 248 -7.47 -8.82 8.67
CA CYS A 248 -7.83 -7.98 9.83
C CYS A 248 -9.29 -8.18 10.25
N GLY A 249 -10.20 -8.31 9.29
CA GLY A 249 -11.62 -8.58 9.52
C GLY A 249 -11.85 -9.94 10.19
N ALA A 250 -11.20 -11.00 9.70
CA ALA A 250 -11.26 -12.33 10.30
C ALA A 250 -10.73 -12.34 11.74
N ALA A 251 -9.61 -11.67 12.00
CA ALA A 251 -9.07 -11.51 13.34
C ALA A 251 -10.04 -10.76 14.28
N LEU A 252 -10.65 -9.67 13.81
CA LEU A 252 -11.66 -8.93 14.56
C LEU A 252 -12.92 -9.77 14.84
N LEU A 253 -13.38 -10.57 13.87
CA LEU A 253 -14.51 -11.47 14.06
C LEU A 253 -14.21 -12.54 15.12
N LEU A 254 -13.01 -13.11 15.11
CA LEU A 254 -12.56 -14.08 16.11
C LEU A 254 -12.50 -13.46 17.52
N VAL A 255 -11.96 -12.24 17.64
CA VAL A 255 -11.92 -11.53 18.93
C VAL A 255 -13.34 -11.29 19.45
N ARG A 256 -14.27 -10.93 18.56
CA ARG A 256 -15.68 -10.71 18.93
C ARG A 256 -16.42 -12.01 19.25
N SER A 257 -16.11 -13.12 18.60
CA SER A 257 -16.76 -14.41 18.87
C SER A 257 -16.41 -14.98 20.24
N ILE A 258 -15.26 -14.61 20.80
CA ILE A 258 -14.82 -14.96 22.16
C ILE A 258 -15.55 -14.10 23.23
N GLY A 259 -16.46 -13.21 22.84
CA GLY A 259 -17.27 -12.40 23.76
C GLY A 259 -16.56 -11.14 24.29
N VAL A 260 -15.47 -10.73 23.65
CA VAL A 260 -14.72 -9.52 24.03
C VAL A 260 -15.58 -8.27 23.78
N GLY A 261 -15.68 -7.39 24.78
CA GLY A 261 -16.43 -6.14 24.70
C GLY A 261 -16.02 -5.23 23.52
N PRO A 262 -16.86 -4.27 23.11
CA PRO A 262 -16.61 -3.44 21.93
C PRO A 262 -15.35 -2.58 22.04
N ARG A 263 -15.02 -2.08 23.24
CA ARG A 263 -13.81 -1.27 23.48
C ARG A 263 -12.53 -2.09 23.40
N SER A 264 -12.49 -3.25 24.06
CA SER A 264 -11.35 -4.15 24.00
C SER A 264 -11.16 -4.75 22.61
N SER A 265 -12.25 -5.11 21.92
CA SER A 265 -12.21 -5.52 20.51
C SER A 265 -11.58 -4.45 19.62
N ALA A 266 -11.83 -3.18 19.90
CA ALA A 266 -11.29 -2.08 19.13
C ALA A 266 -9.80 -1.83 19.42
N VAL A 267 -9.36 -1.93 20.68
CA VAL A 267 -7.92 -1.91 21.02
C VAL A 267 -7.19 -3.06 20.34
N ILE A 268 -7.71 -4.29 20.46
CA ILE A 268 -7.11 -5.48 19.84
C ILE A 268 -7.09 -5.33 18.32
N GLY A 269 -8.17 -4.83 17.73
CA GLY A 269 -8.25 -4.53 16.30
C GLY A 269 -7.16 -3.58 15.82
N LEU A 270 -6.94 -2.50 16.55
CA LEU A 270 -5.89 -1.53 16.22
C LEU A 270 -4.49 -2.15 16.33
N VAL A 271 -4.27 -2.98 17.36
CA VAL A 271 -3.02 -3.73 17.54
C VAL A 271 -2.80 -4.73 16.40
N VAL A 272 -3.84 -5.46 15.98
CA VAL A 272 -3.79 -6.39 14.84
C VAL A 272 -3.46 -5.65 13.54
N ILE A 273 -4.12 -4.53 13.26
CA ILE A 273 -3.87 -3.71 12.07
C ILE A 273 -2.42 -3.20 12.07
N ALA A 274 -1.93 -2.69 13.20
CA ALA A 274 -0.57 -2.20 13.33
C ALA A 274 0.46 -3.34 13.17
N GLY A 275 0.26 -4.46 13.87
CA GLY A 275 1.13 -5.63 13.82
C GLY A 275 1.18 -6.24 12.41
N PHE A 276 0.04 -6.40 11.75
CA PHE A 276 -0.02 -6.95 10.40
C PHE A 276 0.58 -5.99 9.36
N THR A 277 0.40 -4.67 9.54
CA THR A 277 1.06 -3.66 8.69
C THR A 277 2.58 -3.69 8.84
N MET A 278 3.09 -3.93 10.05
CA MET A 278 4.53 -4.12 10.28
C MET A 278 5.04 -5.42 9.65
N LEU A 279 4.25 -6.50 9.73
CA LEU A 279 4.61 -7.81 9.19
C LEU A 279 4.66 -7.83 7.66
N VAL A 280 3.63 -7.30 7.00
CA VAL A 280 3.52 -7.19 5.54
C VAL A 280 4.39 -6.05 4.99
N ARG A 281 4.78 -5.12 5.86
CA ARG A 281 5.45 -3.84 5.57
C ARG A 281 4.50 -2.82 4.95
N PRO A 282 4.76 -1.52 5.20
CA PRO A 282 3.87 -0.46 4.76
C PRO A 282 4.03 -0.22 3.25
N THR A 283 3.20 -0.89 2.46
CA THR A 283 2.98 -0.54 1.05
C THR A 283 1.84 0.49 0.95
N PRO A 284 1.74 1.25 -0.15
CA PRO A 284 0.68 2.25 -0.32
C PRO A 284 -0.72 1.65 -0.15
N SER A 285 -0.91 0.42 -0.62
CA SER A 285 -2.18 -0.32 -0.52
C SER A 285 -2.49 -0.78 0.89
N VAL A 286 -1.48 -1.27 1.60
CA VAL A 286 -1.61 -1.67 3.01
C VAL A 286 -1.88 -0.45 3.89
N VAL A 287 -1.18 0.67 3.69
CA VAL A 287 -1.39 1.90 4.46
C VAL A 287 -2.84 2.41 4.32
N ARG A 288 -3.40 2.41 3.11
CA ARG A 288 -4.81 2.78 2.92
C ARG A 288 -5.75 1.82 3.65
N ALA A 289 -5.54 0.52 3.50
CA ALA A 289 -6.36 -0.50 4.16
C ALA A 289 -6.27 -0.39 5.69
N ALA A 290 -5.09 -0.13 6.23
CA ALA A 290 -4.85 0.09 7.65
C ALA A 290 -5.54 1.37 8.17
N LEU A 291 -5.49 2.48 7.42
CA LEU A 291 -6.18 3.72 7.79
C LEU A 291 -7.70 3.55 7.75
N MET A 292 -8.25 2.95 6.69
CA MET A 292 -9.69 2.69 6.58
C MET A 292 -10.16 1.70 7.66
N GLY A 293 -9.38 0.65 7.92
CA GLY A 293 -9.62 -0.31 9.00
C GLY A 293 -9.57 0.35 10.37
N GLY A 294 -8.58 1.22 10.61
CA GLY A 294 -8.45 2.00 11.83
C GLY A 294 -9.65 2.90 12.07
N VAL A 295 -10.12 3.61 11.04
CA VAL A 295 -11.35 4.42 11.14
C VAL A 295 -12.57 3.53 11.42
N GLY A 296 -12.68 2.37 10.77
CA GLY A 296 -13.75 1.40 11.03
C GLY A 296 -13.75 0.90 12.47
N VAL A 297 -12.57 0.61 13.01
CA VAL A 297 -12.38 0.19 14.40
C VAL A 297 -12.69 1.33 15.38
N MET A 298 -12.31 2.56 15.06
CA MET A 298 -12.67 3.75 15.85
C MET A 298 -14.18 4.03 15.84
N ALA A 299 -14.88 3.69 14.74
CA ALA A 299 -16.33 3.77 14.72
C ALA A 299 -17.00 2.79 15.70
N LEU A 300 -16.36 1.63 15.98
CA LEU A 300 -16.81 0.71 17.03
C LEU A 300 -16.70 1.33 18.42
N PHE A 301 -15.65 2.12 18.69
CA PHE A 301 -15.53 2.90 19.94
C PHE A 301 -16.67 3.89 20.12
N ALA A 302 -17.08 4.53 19.02
CA ALA A 302 -18.18 5.51 19.02
C ALA A 302 -19.58 4.85 18.99
N SER A 303 -19.68 3.51 18.94
CA SER A 303 -20.93 2.77 18.68
C SER A 303 -21.69 3.25 17.44
N ARG A 304 -20.98 3.81 16.45
CA ARG A 304 -21.56 4.29 15.20
C ARG A 304 -21.28 3.30 14.08
N ARG A 305 -22.24 3.12 13.17
CA ARG A 305 -22.00 2.37 11.92
C ARG A 305 -20.97 3.13 11.09
N ALA A 306 -19.85 2.48 10.78
CA ALA A 306 -18.86 3.04 9.87
C ALA A 306 -19.48 3.26 8.49
N GLN A 307 -19.37 4.47 7.95
CA GLN A 307 -19.78 4.78 6.58
C GLN A 307 -18.55 4.82 5.68
N SER A 308 -18.65 4.21 4.48
CA SER A 308 -17.50 4.03 3.58
C SER A 308 -16.86 5.33 3.11
N PHE A 309 -17.65 6.40 2.85
CA PHE A 309 -17.13 7.68 2.38
C PHE A 309 -16.37 8.48 3.44
N PRO A 310 -16.89 8.67 4.67
CA PRO A 310 -16.12 9.22 5.77
C PRO A 310 -14.80 8.47 6.03
N ALA A 311 -14.84 7.14 6.00
CA ALA A 311 -13.64 6.32 6.19
C ALA A 311 -12.61 6.52 5.07
N LEU A 312 -13.08 6.61 3.81
CA LEU A 312 -12.21 6.90 2.67
C LEU A 312 -11.61 8.31 2.75
N GLY A 313 -12.41 9.32 3.06
CA GLY A 313 -11.94 10.70 3.20
C GLY A 313 -10.90 10.85 4.31
N ALA A 314 -11.17 10.25 5.47
CA ALA A 314 -10.21 10.23 6.59
C ALA A 314 -8.92 9.48 6.23
N ALA A 315 -9.01 8.36 5.50
CA ALA A 315 -7.84 7.61 5.06
C ALA A 315 -7.00 8.38 4.03
N VAL A 316 -7.62 9.12 3.11
CA VAL A 316 -6.90 9.99 2.16
C VAL A 316 -6.21 11.12 2.89
N ILE A 317 -6.92 11.84 3.76
CA ILE A 317 -6.35 12.97 4.50
C ILE A 317 -5.20 12.51 5.41
N GLY A 318 -5.43 11.48 6.23
CA GLY A 318 -4.41 10.95 7.14
C GLY A 318 -3.20 10.37 6.40
N GLY A 319 -3.44 9.65 5.30
CA GLY A 319 -2.37 9.08 4.48
C GLY A 319 -1.48 10.15 3.85
N LEU A 320 -2.08 11.20 3.27
CA LEU A 320 -1.33 12.28 2.64
C LEU A 320 -0.59 13.18 3.63
N LEU A 321 -1.14 13.40 4.83
CA LEU A 321 -0.44 14.10 5.91
C LEU A 321 0.79 13.33 6.40
N TRP A 322 0.68 12.01 6.53
CA TRP A 322 1.79 11.16 6.94
C TRP A 322 2.84 11.05 5.83
N TRP A 323 2.43 10.58 4.65
CA TRP A 323 3.27 10.34 3.48
C TRP A 323 2.72 11.02 2.22
N PRO A 324 3.07 12.30 1.99
CA PRO A 324 2.53 13.09 0.87
C PRO A 324 2.85 12.51 -0.50
N GLU A 325 3.98 11.80 -0.63
CA GLU A 325 4.37 11.12 -1.87
C GLU A 325 3.32 10.10 -2.36
N LEU A 326 2.44 9.60 -1.47
CA LEU A 326 1.32 8.76 -1.84
C LEU A 326 0.40 9.45 -2.87
N ALA A 327 0.32 10.78 -2.88
CA ALA A 327 -0.52 11.55 -3.80
C ALA A 327 -0.18 11.31 -5.28
N LEU A 328 1.09 11.04 -5.59
CA LEU A 328 1.57 10.81 -6.96
C LEU A 328 1.67 9.31 -7.32
N GLN A 329 1.40 8.42 -6.36
CA GLN A 329 1.57 6.99 -6.61
C GLN A 329 0.35 6.40 -7.32
N PRO A 330 0.54 5.73 -8.48
CA PRO A 330 -0.56 5.14 -9.24
C PRO A 330 -1.45 4.20 -8.42
N GLY A 331 -0.85 3.36 -7.57
CA GLY A 331 -1.60 2.41 -6.73
C GLY A 331 -2.51 3.10 -5.70
N PHE A 332 -2.14 4.30 -5.23
CA PHE A 332 -3.00 5.10 -4.36
C PHE A 332 -4.20 5.64 -5.14
N ALA A 333 -3.95 6.23 -6.31
CA ALA A 333 -5.01 6.75 -7.17
C ALA A 333 -6.00 5.66 -7.60
N LEU A 334 -5.49 4.52 -8.08
CA LEU A 334 -6.27 3.36 -8.51
C LEU A 334 -7.22 2.87 -7.41
N SER A 335 -6.76 2.81 -6.17
CA SER A 335 -7.55 2.26 -5.07
C SER A 335 -8.56 3.25 -4.48
N VAL A 336 -8.24 4.54 -4.43
CA VAL A 336 -9.23 5.56 -4.06
C VAL A 336 -10.33 5.61 -5.12
N ALA A 337 -9.96 5.60 -6.41
CA ALA A 337 -10.90 5.52 -7.52
C ALA A 337 -11.76 4.26 -7.45
N ALA A 338 -11.15 3.08 -7.27
CA ALA A 338 -11.87 1.81 -7.14
C ALA A 338 -12.85 1.82 -5.97
N THR A 339 -12.45 2.31 -4.80
CA THR A 339 -13.31 2.36 -3.61
C THR A 339 -14.49 3.31 -3.82
N CYS A 340 -14.24 4.52 -4.32
CA CYS A 340 -15.30 5.46 -4.70
C CYS A 340 -16.26 4.84 -5.72
N GLY A 341 -15.71 4.21 -6.76
CA GLY A 341 -16.43 3.52 -7.81
C GLY A 341 -17.36 2.45 -7.24
N ILE A 342 -16.80 1.49 -6.49
CA ILE A 342 -17.54 0.38 -5.89
C ILE A 342 -18.68 0.90 -5.01
N VAL A 343 -18.43 1.88 -4.14
CA VAL A 343 -19.46 2.39 -3.24
C VAL A 343 -20.60 3.11 -4.00
N LEU A 344 -20.30 3.82 -5.09
CA LEU A 344 -21.29 4.54 -5.89
C LEU A 344 -22.07 3.65 -6.87
N TRP A 345 -21.38 2.76 -7.57
CA TRP A 345 -21.91 2.08 -8.75
C TRP A 345 -22.23 0.59 -8.51
N ALA A 346 -21.48 -0.10 -7.64
CA ALA A 346 -21.70 -1.53 -7.41
C ALA A 346 -23.12 -1.84 -6.89
N PRO A 347 -23.75 -1.04 -5.99
CA PRO A 347 -25.13 -1.30 -5.57
C PRO A 347 -26.13 -1.31 -6.74
N ARG A 348 -25.97 -0.38 -7.70
CA ARG A 348 -26.86 -0.27 -8.86
C ARG A 348 -26.69 -1.45 -9.81
N ILE A 349 -25.46 -1.89 -10.02
CA ILE A 349 -25.14 -3.05 -10.88
C ILE A 349 -25.65 -4.33 -10.23
N ARG A 350 -25.41 -4.51 -8.92
CA ARG A 350 -25.93 -5.63 -8.12
C ARG A 350 -27.45 -5.71 -8.20
N ASP A 351 -28.16 -4.60 -8.01
CA ASP A 351 -29.62 -4.60 -8.01
C ASP A 351 -30.19 -4.94 -9.40
N ARG A 352 -29.49 -4.56 -10.48
CA ARG A 352 -29.86 -4.96 -11.84
C ARG A 352 -29.59 -6.45 -12.10
N LEU A 353 -28.46 -6.99 -11.65
CA LEU A 353 -28.14 -8.42 -11.74
C LEU A 353 -29.13 -9.29 -10.94
N ARG A 354 -29.55 -8.82 -9.76
CA ARG A 354 -30.57 -9.52 -8.96
C ARG A 354 -31.93 -9.58 -9.67
N ARG A 355 -32.31 -8.55 -10.41
CA ARG A 355 -33.52 -8.58 -11.27
C ARG A 355 -33.43 -9.64 -12.37
N TRP A 356 -32.22 -10.01 -12.78
CA TRP A 356 -31.95 -11.07 -13.76
C TRP A 356 -31.79 -12.45 -13.10
N ARG A 357 -32.26 -12.63 -11.85
CA ARG A 357 -32.21 -13.89 -11.09
C ARG A 357 -30.81 -14.40 -10.77
N CYS A 358 -29.79 -13.54 -10.77
CA CYS A 358 -28.46 -13.90 -10.32
C CYS A 358 -28.43 -14.10 -8.78
N PRO A 359 -27.77 -15.14 -8.25
CA PRO A 359 -27.61 -15.35 -6.80
C PRO A 359 -27.01 -14.13 -6.10
N ALA A 360 -27.47 -13.83 -4.88
CA ALA A 360 -27.13 -12.60 -4.17
C ALA A 360 -25.61 -12.38 -4.00
N GLY A 361 -24.85 -13.43 -3.69
CA GLY A 361 -23.39 -13.36 -3.54
C GLY A 361 -22.65 -13.20 -4.87
N LEU A 362 -23.10 -13.90 -5.92
CA LEU A 362 -22.49 -13.77 -7.26
C LEU A 362 -22.75 -12.37 -7.84
N ALA A 363 -23.96 -11.84 -7.67
CA ALA A 363 -24.31 -10.48 -8.10
C ALA A 363 -23.44 -9.42 -7.41
N GLU A 364 -23.08 -9.61 -6.14
CA GLU A 364 -22.18 -8.71 -5.41
C GLU A 364 -20.74 -8.81 -5.93
N ALA A 365 -20.19 -10.02 -6.06
CA ALA A 365 -18.85 -10.23 -6.56
C ALA A 365 -18.66 -9.69 -7.99
N VAL A 366 -19.60 -9.97 -8.89
CA VAL A 366 -19.60 -9.46 -10.26
C VAL A 366 -19.72 -7.94 -10.28
N ALA A 367 -20.65 -7.37 -9.50
CA ALA A 367 -20.82 -5.92 -9.44
C ALA A 367 -19.55 -5.21 -8.94
N MET A 368 -18.88 -5.75 -7.92
CA MET A 368 -17.63 -5.21 -7.39
C MET A 368 -16.50 -5.31 -8.43
N ALA A 369 -16.31 -6.49 -9.03
CA ALA A 369 -15.24 -6.73 -10.01
C ALA A 369 -15.40 -5.87 -11.27
N VAL A 370 -16.61 -5.81 -11.84
CA VAL A 370 -16.91 -4.99 -13.03
C VAL A 370 -16.74 -3.51 -12.71
N THR A 371 -17.26 -3.04 -11.58
CA THR A 371 -17.13 -1.63 -11.20
C THR A 371 -15.67 -1.24 -10.99
N ALA A 372 -14.91 -2.07 -10.27
CA ALA A 372 -13.49 -1.84 -10.05
C ALA A 372 -12.77 -1.74 -11.39
N GLN A 373 -12.91 -2.73 -12.27
CA GLN A 373 -12.25 -2.77 -13.58
C GLN A 373 -12.58 -1.54 -14.42
N ILE A 374 -13.85 -1.16 -14.55
CA ILE A 374 -14.27 0.00 -15.37
C ILE A 374 -13.66 1.30 -14.83
N VAL A 375 -13.65 1.49 -13.51
CA VAL A 375 -13.16 2.72 -12.89
C VAL A 375 -11.63 2.78 -12.88
N THR A 376 -10.95 1.64 -12.74
CA THR A 376 -9.47 1.60 -12.74
C THR A 376 -8.87 1.49 -14.13
N ALA A 377 -9.60 1.03 -15.14
CA ALA A 377 -9.07 0.80 -16.49
C ALA A 377 -8.40 2.04 -17.10
N PRO A 378 -8.98 3.26 -17.07
CA PRO A 378 -8.33 4.43 -17.64
C PRO A 378 -6.98 4.74 -16.98
N ILE A 379 -6.93 4.66 -15.65
CA ILE A 379 -5.69 4.91 -14.89
C ILE A 379 -4.67 3.80 -15.16
N LEU A 380 -5.11 2.54 -15.28
CA LEU A 380 -4.23 1.42 -15.58
C LEU A 380 -3.61 1.53 -16.98
N VAL A 381 -4.39 1.93 -17.97
CA VAL A 381 -3.89 2.25 -19.33
C VAL A 381 -2.87 3.38 -19.27
N LEU A 382 -3.16 4.44 -18.52
CA LEU A 382 -2.25 5.58 -18.35
C LEU A 382 -0.89 5.20 -17.73
N VAL A 383 -0.86 4.15 -16.93
CA VAL A 383 0.33 3.77 -16.14
C VAL A 383 1.10 2.62 -16.78
N THR A 384 0.39 1.65 -17.37
CA THR A 384 0.97 0.38 -17.82
C THR A 384 0.91 0.22 -19.34
N GLY A 385 0.12 1.02 -20.05
CA GLY A 385 -0.13 0.85 -21.48
C GLY A 385 -0.90 -0.42 -21.83
N ARG A 386 -1.45 -1.15 -20.85
CA ARG A 386 -2.11 -2.46 -21.05
C ARG A 386 -3.49 -2.51 -20.42
N ILE A 387 -4.40 -3.24 -21.06
CA ILE A 387 -5.68 -3.67 -20.49
C ILE A 387 -5.76 -5.19 -20.54
N SER A 388 -6.09 -5.80 -19.40
CA SER A 388 -6.48 -7.21 -19.34
C SER A 388 -7.98 -7.33 -19.64
N VAL A 389 -8.32 -8.05 -20.70
CA VAL A 389 -9.70 -8.30 -21.13
C VAL A 389 -10.33 -9.38 -20.26
N VAL A 390 -9.52 -10.36 -19.83
CA VAL A 390 -9.93 -11.51 -19.01
C VAL A 390 -9.94 -11.20 -17.51
N GLY A 391 -9.46 -10.03 -17.10
CA GLY A 391 -9.29 -9.64 -15.70
C GLY A 391 -10.56 -9.78 -14.85
N VAL A 392 -11.74 -9.46 -15.36
CA VAL A 392 -13.00 -9.61 -14.60
C VAL A 392 -13.30 -11.07 -14.30
N VAL A 393 -13.16 -11.94 -15.31
CA VAL A 393 -13.41 -13.39 -15.17
C VAL A 393 -12.38 -14.02 -14.26
N ALA A 394 -11.10 -13.68 -14.46
CA ALA A 394 -10.00 -14.16 -13.63
C ALA A 394 -10.21 -13.79 -12.15
N ASN A 395 -10.54 -12.54 -11.86
CA ASN A 395 -10.80 -12.08 -10.49
C ASN A 395 -12.01 -12.78 -9.86
N LEU A 396 -13.06 -13.04 -10.63
CA LEU A 396 -14.25 -13.72 -10.10
C LEU A 396 -13.97 -15.18 -9.74
N LEU A 397 -13.15 -15.89 -10.53
CA LEU A 397 -12.75 -17.27 -10.27
C LEU A 397 -11.78 -17.39 -9.10
N VAL A 398 -10.93 -16.38 -8.91
CA VAL A 398 -9.85 -16.39 -7.92
C VAL A 398 -10.30 -15.80 -6.56
N ALA A 399 -11.26 -14.87 -6.54
CA ALA A 399 -11.68 -14.17 -5.32
C ALA A 399 -12.10 -15.07 -4.14
N PRO A 400 -12.88 -16.16 -4.30
CA PRO A 400 -13.25 -17.03 -3.18
C PRO A 400 -12.04 -17.68 -2.53
N VAL A 401 -11.07 -18.05 -3.35
CA VAL A 401 -9.88 -18.79 -2.98
C VAL A 401 -8.87 -17.89 -2.25
N VAL A 402 -8.76 -16.62 -2.68
CA VAL A 402 -7.89 -15.61 -2.07
C VAL A 402 -8.21 -15.40 -0.58
N ALA A 403 -9.50 -15.37 -0.21
CA ALA A 403 -9.88 -15.18 1.17
C ALA A 403 -9.40 -16.34 2.06
N VAL A 404 -9.57 -17.58 1.59
CA VAL A 404 -9.13 -18.78 2.29
C VAL A 404 -7.61 -18.80 2.43
N ILE A 405 -6.88 -18.57 1.33
CA ILE A 405 -5.41 -18.53 1.33
C ILE A 405 -4.89 -17.44 2.26
N SER A 406 -5.48 -16.24 2.22
CA SER A 406 -5.01 -15.10 3.04
C SER A 406 -5.16 -15.40 4.53
N VAL A 407 -6.29 -15.94 4.96
CA VAL A 407 -6.55 -16.26 6.38
C VAL A 407 -5.71 -17.44 6.84
N LEU A 408 -5.84 -18.60 6.17
CA LEU A 408 -5.12 -19.82 6.60
C LEU A 408 -3.62 -19.69 6.42
N GLY A 409 -3.15 -19.03 5.36
CA GLY A 409 -1.75 -18.75 5.13
C GLY A 409 -1.15 -17.81 6.19
N THR A 410 -1.90 -16.79 6.63
CA THR A 410 -1.46 -15.93 7.74
C THR A 410 -1.40 -16.73 9.05
N VAL A 411 -2.40 -17.56 9.33
CA VAL A 411 -2.41 -18.43 10.52
C VAL A 411 -1.23 -19.39 10.49
N ALA A 412 -0.95 -20.03 9.35
CA ALA A 412 0.19 -20.92 9.18
C ALA A 412 1.53 -20.20 9.39
N ALA A 413 1.68 -18.97 8.87
CA ALA A 413 2.86 -18.15 9.08
C ALA A 413 3.10 -17.84 10.58
N LEU A 414 2.03 -17.49 11.31
CA LEU A 414 2.11 -17.19 12.74
C LEU A 414 2.40 -18.44 13.58
N ILE A 415 1.73 -19.55 13.30
CA ILE A 415 1.95 -20.83 14.02
C ILE A 415 3.35 -21.36 13.73
N GLY A 416 3.78 -21.34 12.46
CA GLY A 416 5.11 -21.80 12.05
C GLY A 416 6.24 -20.98 12.67
N ALA A 417 5.97 -19.73 13.07
CA ALA A 417 6.91 -18.87 13.80
C ALA A 417 7.14 -19.28 15.27
N ILE A 418 6.26 -20.10 15.84
CA ILE A 418 6.34 -20.51 17.25
C ILE A 418 7.22 -21.76 17.38
N GLY A 419 8.14 -21.76 18.34
CA GLY A 419 8.98 -22.93 18.67
C GLY A 419 10.15 -23.18 17.70
N PRO A 420 10.81 -24.34 17.74
CA PRO A 420 11.90 -24.69 16.83
C PRO A 420 11.40 -25.01 15.39
N PRO A 421 12.26 -24.92 14.36
CA PRO A 421 11.89 -25.11 12.95
C PRO A 421 11.27 -26.48 12.62
N ASP A 422 11.59 -27.51 13.39
CA ASP A 422 11.06 -28.88 13.21
C ASP A 422 10.15 -29.29 14.38
N GLY A 423 9.59 -28.31 15.10
CA GLY A 423 8.66 -28.56 16.20
C GLY A 423 7.24 -28.90 15.74
N VAL A 424 6.36 -29.26 16.68
CA VAL A 424 4.95 -29.58 16.44
C VAL A 424 4.22 -28.42 15.73
N CYS A 425 4.52 -27.18 16.09
CA CYS A 425 3.95 -25.99 15.45
C CYS A 425 4.32 -25.88 13.96
N ALA A 426 5.55 -26.26 13.58
CA ALA A 426 5.96 -26.30 12.19
C ALA A 426 5.20 -27.39 11.41
N GLY A 427 4.98 -28.57 12.02
CA GLY A 427 4.15 -29.62 11.45
C GLY A 427 2.68 -29.21 11.25
N ILE A 428 2.09 -28.47 12.20
CA ILE A 428 0.74 -27.90 12.06
C ILE A 428 0.70 -26.87 10.93
N ALA A 429 1.69 -25.98 10.87
CA ALA A 429 1.80 -25.00 9.79
C ALA A 429 1.94 -25.69 8.42
N GLU A 430 2.74 -26.75 8.32
CA GLU A 430 2.91 -27.54 7.11
C GLU A 430 1.60 -28.22 6.69
N LEU A 431 0.83 -28.77 7.65
CA LEU A 431 -0.48 -29.35 7.36
C LEU A 431 -1.47 -28.30 6.83
N LEU A 432 -1.51 -27.11 7.45
CA LEU A 432 -2.36 -26.00 6.99
C LEU A 432 -1.95 -25.55 5.59
N VAL A 433 -0.66 -25.45 5.31
CA VAL A 433 -0.15 -25.05 4.00
C VAL A 433 -0.41 -26.14 2.95
N ARG A 434 -0.27 -27.43 3.29
CA ARG A 434 -0.66 -28.54 2.41
C ARG A 434 -2.15 -28.51 2.08
N ALA A 435 -3.00 -28.17 3.06
CA ALA A 435 -4.42 -28.02 2.84
C ALA A 435 -4.77 -26.90 1.85
N LEU A 436 -3.90 -25.89 1.69
CA LEU A 436 -4.02 -24.81 0.70
C LEU A 436 -3.50 -25.17 -0.70
N GLY A 437 -2.93 -26.37 -0.87
CA GLY A 437 -2.38 -26.83 -2.15
C GLY A 437 -3.38 -26.76 -3.31
N PRO A 438 -4.60 -27.31 -3.18
CA PRO A 438 -5.64 -27.24 -4.21
C PRO A 438 -5.99 -25.80 -4.60
N GLU A 439 -6.17 -24.92 -3.62
CA GLU A 439 -6.49 -23.50 -3.78
C GLU A 439 -5.40 -22.74 -4.55
N LEU A 440 -4.14 -22.94 -4.18
CA LEU A 440 -3.00 -22.33 -4.87
C LEU A 440 -2.87 -22.87 -6.29
N SER A 441 -3.05 -24.19 -6.47
CA SER A 441 -3.00 -24.82 -7.79
C SER A 441 -4.12 -24.32 -8.72
N TRP A 442 -5.32 -24.07 -8.18
CA TRP A 442 -6.42 -23.48 -8.91
C TRP A 442 -6.09 -22.06 -9.38
N MET A 443 -5.49 -21.25 -8.50
CA MET A 443 -5.08 -19.89 -8.85
C MET A 443 -4.02 -19.88 -9.96
N VAL A 444 -3.01 -20.75 -9.86
CA VAL A 444 -1.98 -20.93 -10.89
C VAL A 444 -2.59 -21.39 -12.22
N TRP A 445 -3.51 -22.35 -12.18
CA TRP A 445 -4.21 -22.84 -13.36
C TRP A 445 -5.05 -21.73 -14.04
N CYS A 446 -5.78 -20.93 -13.26
CA CYS A 446 -6.52 -19.78 -13.79
C CYS A 446 -5.57 -18.74 -14.42
N ALA A 447 -4.44 -18.44 -13.78
CA ALA A 447 -3.46 -17.49 -14.31
C ALA A 447 -2.89 -17.97 -15.65
N ARG A 448 -2.47 -19.24 -15.75
CA ARG A 448 -1.94 -19.83 -16.99
C ARG A 448 -2.96 -19.93 -18.10
N THR A 449 -4.16 -20.41 -17.78
CA THR A 449 -5.21 -20.66 -18.77
C THR A 449 -5.75 -19.36 -19.34
N LEU A 450 -5.92 -18.33 -18.50
CA LEU A 450 -6.46 -17.04 -18.94
C LEU A 450 -5.36 -16.10 -19.43
N GLY A 451 -4.16 -16.15 -18.86
CA GLY A 451 -3.01 -15.33 -19.25
C GLY A 451 -2.30 -15.81 -20.51
N GLY A 452 -2.28 -17.12 -20.76
CA GLY A 452 -1.66 -17.71 -21.96
C GLY A 452 -2.44 -17.50 -23.26
N VAL A 453 -3.63 -16.88 -23.20
CA VAL A 453 -4.42 -16.58 -24.40
C VAL A 453 -3.88 -15.31 -25.06
N GLY A 454 -3.59 -15.34 -26.36
CA GLY A 454 -2.96 -14.21 -27.08
C GLY A 454 -3.72 -12.88 -27.06
N TRP A 455 -5.02 -12.87 -26.72
CA TRP A 455 -5.84 -11.66 -26.54
C TRP A 455 -6.08 -11.28 -25.07
N ALA A 456 -5.43 -11.98 -24.13
CA ALA A 456 -5.64 -11.79 -22.69
C ALA A 456 -5.30 -10.37 -22.23
N SER A 457 -4.21 -9.83 -22.78
CA SER A 457 -3.81 -8.44 -22.62
C SER A 457 -3.71 -7.76 -23.98
N VAL A 458 -4.38 -6.62 -24.13
CA VAL A 458 -4.24 -5.76 -25.31
C VAL A 458 -3.32 -4.61 -24.95
N ASP A 459 -2.21 -4.49 -25.68
CA ASP A 459 -1.36 -3.30 -25.65
C ASP A 459 -2.15 -2.14 -26.26
N VAL A 460 -2.33 -1.08 -25.49
CA VAL A 460 -2.96 0.16 -25.96
C VAL A 460 -1.83 1.05 -26.48
N PRO A 461 -1.76 1.33 -27.80
CA PRO A 461 -0.73 2.18 -28.34
C PRO A 461 -0.82 3.56 -27.69
N TRP A 462 0.25 3.95 -27.02
CA TRP A 462 0.35 5.22 -26.34
C TRP A 462 0.60 6.34 -27.36
N PRO A 463 -0.18 7.43 -27.37
CA PRO A 463 0.21 8.64 -28.08
C PRO A 463 1.19 9.42 -27.19
N GLY A 464 2.50 9.19 -27.30
CA GLY A 464 3.53 10.04 -26.67
C GLY A 464 4.79 9.35 -26.21
#